data_AF-A0A5E4JZB4-F1
#
_entry.id   AF-A0A5E4JZB4-F1
#
_cell.length_a   1.000
_cell.length_b   1.000
_cell.length_c   1.000
_cell.angle_alpha   90.00
_cell.angle_beta   90.00
_cell.angle_gamma   90.00
#
_symmetry.space_group_name_H-M   'P 1'
#
loop_
_entity.id
_entity.type
_entity.pdbx_description
1 polymer ?
#
loop_
_entity_poly.entity_id
_entity_poly.type
_entity_poly.pdbx_seq_one_letter_code
_entity_poly.pdbx_strand_id
1 'polypeptide(L)' 'MAFMDMMLGFGILGLFFGLAIFAISIFALVFWILMLVDCAKRKFKQESEQIIWILVIALTGIIGALIYYFVVKSKSKK' A
#
# COMPACT_ATOMS: atom_id res chain seq x y z
N MET A 1 1.62 -0.17 44.02
CA MET A 1 2.34 -1.00 43.03
C MET A 1 1.41 -1.33 41.86
N ALA A 2 0.29 -2.04 42.07
CA ALA A 2 -0.67 -2.42 41.02
C ALA A 2 -1.16 -1.30 40.05
N PHE A 3 -1.36 -0.07 40.52
CA PHE A 3 -1.78 1.05 39.65
C PHE A 3 -0.69 1.48 38.65
N MET A 4 0.59 1.48 39.06
CA MET A 4 1.70 1.84 38.19
C MET A 4 1.97 0.76 37.13
N ASP A 5 1.83 -0.51 37.49
CA ASP A 5 1.97 -1.64 36.55
C ASP A 5 0.90 -1.59 35.45
N MET A 6 -0.34 -1.20 35.81
CA MET A 6 -1.43 -1.02 34.86
C MET A 6 -1.13 0.13 33.88
N MET A 7 -0.63 1.28 34.35
CA MET A 7 -0.25 2.41 33.49
C MET A 7 0.88 2.06 32.53
N LEU A 8 1.90 1.33 33.00
CA LEU A 8 3.00 0.85 32.16
C LEU A 8 2.52 -0.14 31.09
N GLY A 9 1.60 -1.05 31.45
CA GLY A 9 1.00 -2.00 30.50
C GLY A 9 0.28 -1.32 29.34
N PHE A 10 -0.56 -0.31 29.61
CA PHE A 10 -1.23 0.46 28.56
C PHE A 10 -0.26 1.25 27.67
N GLY A 11 0.80 1.83 28.26
CA GLY A 11 1.83 2.55 27.51
C GLY A 11 2.60 1.65 26.55
N ILE A 12 2.99 0.47 27.01
CA ILE A 12 3.70 -0.54 26.19
C ILE A 12 2.79 -1.04 25.06
N LEU A 13 1.54 -1.38 25.34
CA LEU A 13 0.57 -1.81 24.32
C LEU A 13 0.34 -0.72 23.26
N GLY A 14 0.21 0.54 23.69
CA GLY A 14 0.09 1.68 22.78
C GLY A 14 1.31 1.85 21.87
N LEU A 15 2.51 1.66 22.41
CA LEU A 15 3.76 1.73 21.65
C LEU A 15 3.87 0.60 20.63
N PHE A 16 3.55 -0.64 21.01
CA PHE A 16 3.50 -1.77 20.08
C PHE A 16 2.48 -1.54 18.95
N PHE A 17 1.30 -1.04 19.28
CA PHE A 17 0.27 -0.75 18.28
C PHE A 17 0.68 0.37 17.33
N GLY A 18 1.30 1.45 17.86
CA GLY A 18 1.86 2.54 17.06
C GLY A 18 2.96 2.06 16.10
N LEU A 19 3.89 1.23 16.58
CA LEU A 19 4.93 0.63 15.74
C LEU A 19 4.36 -0.29 14.66
N ALA A 20 3.32 -1.07 14.98
CA ALA A 20 2.66 -1.94 14.01
C ALA A 20 1.99 -1.13 12.88
N ILE A 21 1.24 -0.07 13.23
CA ILE A 21 0.63 0.82 12.22
C ILE A 21 1.70 1.50 11.38
N PHE A 22 2.79 1.97 12.01
CA PHE A 22 3.89 2.62 11.30
C PHE A 22 4.54 1.67 10.28
N ALA A 23 4.83 0.43 10.68
CA ALA A 23 5.36 -0.59 9.79
C ALA A 23 4.41 -0.85 8.61
N ILE A 24 3.11 -1.06 8.87
CA ILE A 24 2.10 -1.27 7.83
C ILE A 24 2.02 -0.08 6.87
N SER A 25 2.12 1.14 7.40
CA SER A 25 2.10 2.37 6.59
C SER A 25 3.29 2.44 5.63
N ILE A 26 4.48 2.04 6.08
CA ILE A 26 5.66 1.95 5.21
C ILE A 26 5.45 0.87 4.15
N PHE A 27 4.98 -0.32 4.53
CA PHE A 27 4.68 -1.39 3.58
C PHE A 27 3.66 -0.96 2.53
N ALA A 28 2.62 -0.23 2.94
CA ALA A 28 1.61 0.33 2.06
C ALA A 28 2.25 1.31 1.06
N LEU A 29 3.06 2.26 1.52
CA LEU A 29 3.76 3.22 0.64
C LEU A 29 4.70 2.52 -0.35
N VAL A 30 5.48 1.55 0.12
CA VAL A 30 6.35 0.75 -0.75
C VAL A 30 5.54 0.01 -1.80
N PHE A 31 4.45 -0.66 -1.39
CA PHE A 31 3.56 -1.37 -2.30
C PHE A 31 2.95 -0.45 -3.37
N TRP A 32 2.51 0.75 -2.97
CA TRP A 32 1.99 1.75 -3.90
C TRP A 32 3.00 2.16 -4.97
N ILE A 33 4.23 2.49 -4.55
CA ILE A 33 5.31 2.87 -5.46
C ILE A 33 5.67 1.70 -6.38
N LEU A 34 5.73 0.47 -5.85
CA LEU A 34 5.99 -0.71 -6.66
C LEU A 34 4.93 -0.92 -7.75
N MET A 35 3.66 -0.65 -7.49
CA MET A 35 2.62 -0.73 -8.52
C MET A 35 2.75 0.37 -9.58
N LEU A 36 3.16 1.58 -9.19
CA LEU A 36 3.48 2.64 -10.16
C LEU A 36 4.65 2.23 -11.06
N VAL A 37 5.73 1.67 -10.49
CA VAL A 37 6.89 1.20 -11.26
C VAL A 37 6.53 0.02 -12.16
N ASP A 38 5.74 -0.93 -11.68
CA ASP A 38 5.23 -2.05 -12.49
C ASP A 38 4.41 -1.53 -13.68
N CYS A 39 3.50 -0.60 -13.44
CA CYS A 39 2.71 0.05 -14.48
C CYS A 39 3.59 0.80 -15.48
N ALA A 40 4.59 1.55 -15.02
CA ALA A 40 5.50 2.28 -15.91
C ALA A 40 6.40 1.37 -16.76
N LYS A 41 6.77 0.19 -16.26
CA LYS A 41 7.62 -0.78 -16.96
C LYS A 41 6.84 -1.75 -17.85
N ARG A 42 5.54 -1.91 -17.61
CA ARG A 42 4.67 -2.79 -18.39
C ARG A 42 4.42 -2.17 -19.77
N LYS A 43 4.61 -2.97 -20.83
CA LYS A 43 4.25 -2.56 -22.19
C LYS A 43 2.75 -2.74 -22.39
N PHE A 44 2.01 -1.64 -22.38
CA PHE A 44 0.61 -1.63 -22.78
C PHE A 44 0.47 -1.65 -24.30
N LYS A 45 -0.66 -2.14 -24.81
CA LYS A 45 -0.95 -2.11 -26.25
C LYS A 45 -1.21 -0.68 -26.74
N GLN A 46 -1.73 0.16 -25.86
CA GLN A 46 -2.00 1.56 -26.11
C GLN A 46 -1.30 2.41 -25.04
N GLU A 47 -0.58 3.44 -25.47
CA GLU A 47 0.08 4.41 -24.57
C GLU A 47 -0.93 5.12 -23.67
N SER A 48 -2.14 5.38 -24.18
CA SER A 48 -3.25 5.99 -23.41
C SER A 48 -3.65 5.14 -22.20
N GLU A 49 -3.72 3.81 -22.34
CA GLU A 49 -4.06 2.91 -21.24
C GLU A 49 -3.01 2.97 -20.13
N GLN A 50 -1.73 3.05 -20.49
CA GLN A 50 -0.63 3.19 -19.54
C GLN A 50 -0.78 4.49 -18.73
N ILE A 51 -1.00 5.61 -19.41
CA ILE A 51 -1.14 6.92 -18.79
C ILE A 51 -2.35 6.94 -17.84
N ILE A 52 -3.48 6.37 -18.25
CA ILE A 52 -4.69 6.25 -17.43
C ILE A 52 -4.40 5.46 -16.16
N TRP A 53 -3.75 4.30 -16.25
CA TRP A 53 -3.43 3.50 -15.06
C TRP A 53 -2.45 4.19 -14.12
N ILE A 54 -1.43 4.87 -14.65
CA ILE A 54 -0.51 5.68 -13.85
C ILE A 54 -1.28 6.77 -13.09
N LEU A 55 -2.17 7.51 -13.77
CA LEU A 55 -3.03 8.53 -13.15
C LEU A 55 -3.94 7.95 -12.07
N VAL A 56 -4.60 6.82 -12.34
CA VAL A 56 -5.48 6.16 -11.37
C VAL A 56 -4.70 5.75 -10.12
N ILE A 57 -3.56 5.07 -10.28
CA ILE A 57 -2.74 4.64 -9.16
C ILE A 57 -2.19 5.85 -8.40
N ALA A 58 -1.71 6.88 -9.10
CA ALA A 58 -1.14 8.08 -8.50
C ALA A 58 -2.17 8.88 -7.68
N LEU A 59 -3.40 9.05 -8.18
CA LEU A 59 -4.43 9.86 -7.54
C LEU A 59 -5.17 9.13 -6.42
N THR A 60 -5.37 7.82 -6.54
CA THR A 60 -6.14 7.03 -5.56
C THR A 60 -5.26 6.29 -4.55
N GLY A 61 -3.94 6.38 -4.68
CA GLY A 61 -3.00 5.82 -3.71
C GLY A 61 -3.06 4.29 -3.66
N ILE A 62 -3.11 3.75 -2.44
CA ILE A 62 -3.17 2.30 -2.16
C ILE A 62 -4.37 1.64 -2.84
N ILE A 63 -5.51 2.33 -2.88
CA ILE A 63 -6.74 1.79 -3.48
C ILE A 63 -6.52 1.55 -4.97
N GLY A 64 -5.92 2.50 -5.69
CA GLY A 64 -5.58 2.35 -7.10
C GLY A 64 -4.54 1.27 -7.35
N ALA A 65 -3.54 1.16 -6.48
CA ALA A 65 -2.54 0.09 -6.54
C ALA A 65 -3.17 -1.30 -6.40
N LEU A 66 -4.14 -1.47 -5.48
CA LEU A 66 -4.89 -2.72 -5.33
C LEU A 66 -5.75 -3.02 -6.56
N ILE A 67 -6.49 -2.03 -7.07
CA ILE A 67 -7.31 -2.19 -8.28
C ILE A 67 -6.43 -2.57 -9.48
N TYR A 68 -5.31 -1.89 -9.69
CA TYR A 68 -4.34 -2.21 -10.73
C TYR A 68 -3.85 -3.65 -10.61
N TYR A 69 -3.47 -4.07 -9.40
CA TYR A 69 -3.00 -5.43 -9.14
C TYR A 69 -4.06 -6.46 -9.52
N PHE A 70 -5.32 -6.30 -9.11
CA PHE A 70 -6.36 -7.28 -9.43
C PHE A 70 -6.82 -7.23 -10.89
N VAL A 71 -6.97 -6.04 -11.48
CA VAL A 71 -7.54 -5.89 -12.82
C VAL A 71 -6.50 -6.12 -13.91
N VAL A 72 -5.32 -5.49 -13.80
CA VAL A 72 -4.30 -5.51 -14.87
C VAL A 72 -3.42 -6.75 -14.74
N LYS A 73 -2.97 -7.10 -13.53
CA LYS A 73 -2.11 -8.27 -13.35
C LYS A 73 -2.88 -9.59 -13.57
N SER A 74 -4.15 -9.66 -13.18
CA SER A 74 -4.96 -10.89 -13.40
C SER A 74 -5.26 -11.15 -14.87
N LYS A 75 -5.36 -10.12 -15.72
CA LYS A 75 -5.53 -10.33 -17.18
C LYS A 75 -4.29 -10.90 -17.86
N SER A 76 -3.11 -10.81 -17.24
CA SER A 76 -1.85 -11.32 -17.80
C SER A 76 -1.65 -12.83 -17.62
N LYS A 77 -2.50 -13.51 -16.84
CA LYS A 77 -2.44 -14.96 -16.60
C LYS A 77 -3.49 -15.76 -17.38
N LYS A 78 -4.25 -15.12 -18.27
CA LYS A 78 -5.19 -15.79 -19.17
C LYS A 78 -4.66 -15.69 -20.60
#